data_AF-A0AAU2PQW5-F1
#
_entry.id   AF-A0AAU2PQW5-F1
#
_cell.length_a   1.000
_cell.length_b   1.000
_cell.length_c   1.000
_cell.angle_alpha   90.00
_cell.angle_beta   90.00
_cell.angle_gamma   90.00
#
_symmetry.space_group_name_H-M   'P 1'
#
loop_
_entity.id
_entity.type
_entity.pdbx_description
1 polymer ?
#
loop_
_entity_poly.entity_id
_entity_poly.type
_entity_poly.pdbx_seq_one_letter_code
_entity_poly.pdbx_strand_id
1 'polypeptide(L)' 'MTLAPADDPLICLCARVPESVILSAVAAGARDVCALREATGANTGCGDCLMDLEEILE' A
#
# COMPACT_ATOMS: atom_id res chain seq x y z
N MET A 1 -27.71 -0.20 6.73
CA MET A 1 -26.62 0.77 6.92
C MET A 1 -25.36 0.10 6.46
N THR A 2 -24.84 0.52 5.31
CA THR A 2 -23.63 -0.02 4.69
C THR A 2 -22.44 0.43 5.53
N LEU A 3 -21.74 -0.50 6.18
CA LEU A 3 -20.42 -0.22 6.75
C LEU A 3 -19.46 -0.03 5.58
N ALA A 4 -19.23 1.21 5.17
CA ALA A 4 -17.90 1.55 4.66
C ALA A 4 -16.95 1.43 5.87
N PRO A 5 -15.82 0.72 5.78
CA PRO A 5 -14.85 0.76 6.87
C PRO A 5 -14.37 2.22 7.00
N ALA A 6 -14.52 2.78 8.20
CA ALA A 6 -14.22 4.19 8.48
C ALA A 6 -12.72 4.49 8.62
N ASP A 7 -11.86 3.47 8.44
CA ASP A 7 -10.42 3.56 8.63
C ASP A 7 -9.71 3.07 7.36
N ASP A 8 -8.98 3.98 6.71
CA ASP A 8 -8.04 3.70 5.62
C ASP A 8 -6.63 4.07 6.11
N PRO A 9 -5.96 3.16 6.86
CA PRO A 9 -4.73 3.48 7.56
C PRO A 9 -3.59 3.76 6.57
N LEU A 10 -2.66 4.62 6.99
CA LEU A 10 -1.44 4.87 6.22
C LEU A 10 -0.48 3.70 6.39
N ILE A 11 -0.25 2.97 5.30
CA ILE A 11 0.82 1.95 5.22
C ILE A 11 2.18 2.64 5.11
N CYS A 12 2.31 3.65 4.23
CA CYS A 12 3.55 4.42 4.12
C CYS A 12 3.38 5.81 4.70
N LEU A 13 3.93 6.05 5.89
CA LEU A 13 3.89 7.37 6.53
C LEU A 13 4.71 8.43 5.76
N CYS A 14 5.88 8.07 5.23
CA CYS A 14 6.75 9.00 4.49
C CYS A 14 6.07 9.56 3.24
N ALA A 15 5.44 8.68 2.44
CA ALA A 15 4.77 9.05 1.20
C ALA A 15 3.27 9.31 1.38
N ARG A 16 2.75 9.19 2.61
CA ARG A 16 1.32 9.28 2.95
C ARG A 16 0.45 8.39 2.05
N VAL A 17 0.86 7.14 1.87
CA VAL A 17 0.13 6.16 1.05
C VAL A 17 -0.78 5.32 1.96
N PRO A 18 -2.10 5.37 1.77
CA PRO A 18 -3.05 4.56 2.52
C PRO A 18 -3.15 3.13 1.96
N GLU A 19 -3.67 2.23 2.78
CA GLU A 19 -3.88 0.81 2.43
C GLU A 19 -4.72 0.65 1.16
N SER A 20 -5.79 1.42 1.01
CA SER A 20 -6.66 1.37 -0.17
C SER A 20 -5.92 1.61 -1.49
N VAL A 21 -4.88 2.44 -1.48
CA VAL A 21 -4.05 2.72 -2.67
C VAL A 21 -3.15 1.53 -2.99
N ILE A 22 -2.58 0.87 -1.98
CA ILE A 22 -1.80 -0.37 -2.17
C ILE A 22 -2.70 -1.46 -2.74
N LEU A 23 -3.87 -1.70 -2.14
CA LEU A 23 -4.83 -2.70 -2.60
C LEU A 23 -5.32 -2.43 -4.03
N SER A 24 -5.54 -1.15 -4.37
CA SER A 24 -5.89 -0.75 -5.74
C SER A 24 -4.78 -1.06 -6.73
N ALA A 25 -3.50 -0.86 -6.36
CA ALA A 25 -2.37 -1.22 -7.21
C ALA A 25 -2.21 -2.74 -7.39
N VAL A 26 -2.44 -3.52 -6.33
CA VAL A 26 -2.48 -4.99 -6.40
C VAL A 26 -3.61 -5.45 -7.33
N ALA A 27 -4.81 -4.89 -7.19
CA ALA A 27 -5.94 -5.17 -8.08
C ALA A 27 -5.66 -4.78 -9.55
N ALA A 28 -4.89 -3.71 -9.77
CA ALA A 28 -4.45 -3.28 -11.09
C ALA A 28 -3.31 -4.13 -11.70
N GLY A 29 -2.71 -5.04 -10.93
CA GLY A 29 -1.73 -6.01 -11.43
C GLY A 29 -0.33 -5.91 -10.82
N ALA A 30 -0.10 -5.09 -9.79
CA ALA A 30 1.17 -5.13 -9.06
C ALA A 30 1.33 -6.49 -8.36
N ARG A 31 2.49 -7.14 -8.52
CA ARG A 31 2.78 -8.49 -7.99
C ARG A 31 4.07 -8.58 -7.18
N ASP A 32 4.76 -7.46 -7.02
CA ASP A 32 5.96 -7.36 -6.21
C ASP A 32 6.10 -5.93 -5.65
N VAL A 33 7.02 -5.76 -4.68
CA VAL A 33 7.27 -4.47 -4.04
C VAL A 33 7.81 -3.43 -5.03
N CYS A 34 8.51 -3.85 -6.09
CA CYS A 34 9.00 -2.93 -7.12
C CYS A 34 7.83 -2.28 -7.86
N ALA A 35 6.87 -3.09 -8.31
CA ALA A 35 5.65 -2.62 -8.96
C ALA A 35 4.80 -1.74 -8.02
N LEU A 36 4.72 -2.08 -6.72
CA LEU A 36 4.03 -1.23 -5.75
C LEU A 36 4.72 0.13 -5.55
N ARG A 37 6.06 0.15 -5.48
CA ARG A 37 6.85 1.40 -5.42
C ARG A 37 6.59 2.27 -6.64
N GLU A 38 6.60 1.70 -7.84
CA GLU A 38 6.33 2.42 -9.09
C GLU A 38 4.90 2.96 -9.15
N ALA A 39 3.90 2.15 -8.76
CA ALA A 39 2.49 2.52 -8.86
C ALA A 39 2.04 3.52 -7.78
N THR A 40 2.61 3.44 -6.57
CA THR A 40 2.07 4.15 -5.40
C THR A 40 3.05 5.13 -4.75
N GLY A 41 4.36 4.99 -5.03
CA GLY A 41 5.43 5.72 -4.35
C GLY A 41 5.72 5.23 -2.92
N ALA A 42 4.97 4.26 -2.39
CA ALA A 42 5.25 3.66 -1.08
C ALA A 42 6.64 3.03 -1.04
N ASN A 43 7.26 3.01 0.14
CA ASN A 43 8.55 2.36 0.38
C ASN A 43 9.75 2.92 -0.44
N THR A 44 9.65 4.16 -0.93
CA THR A 44 10.78 4.87 -1.59
C THR A 44 11.54 5.83 -0.66
N GLY A 45 11.10 5.93 0.61
CA GLY A 45 11.68 6.78 1.66
C GLY A 45 12.50 5.99 2.69
N CYS A 46 12.00 5.89 3.93
CA CYS A 46 12.73 5.24 5.04
C CYS A 46 12.84 3.72 4.94
N GLY A 47 11.89 3.06 4.27
CA GLY A 47 11.84 1.61 4.13
C GLY A 47 11.03 0.86 5.19
N ASP A 48 10.55 1.51 6.26
CA ASP A 48 9.90 0.83 7.40
C ASP A 48 8.66 0.00 7.03
N CYS A 49 7.88 0.49 6.07
CA CYS A 49 6.67 -0.18 5.57
C CYS A 49 6.93 -1.38 4.64
N LEU A 50 8.17 -1.85 4.51
CA LEU A 50 8.49 -2.94 3.57
C LEU A 50 7.73 -4.23 3.93
N MET A 51 7.75 -4.63 5.21
CA MET A 51 7.08 -5.85 5.65
C MET A 51 5.56 -5.78 5.44
N ASP A 52 4.95 -4.62 5.69
CA ASP A 52 3.51 -4.43 5.46
C ASP A 52 3.14 -4.61 3.98
N LEU A 53 4.00 -4.12 3.05
CA LEU A 53 3.78 -4.33 1.62
C LEU A 53 3.96 -5.78 1.19
N GLU A 54 4.92 -6.49 1.78
CA GLU A 54 5.13 -7.92 1.52
C GLU A 54 3.95 -8.74 2.01
N GLU A 55 3.41 -8.46 3.21
CA GLU A 55 2.21 -9.12 3.75
C GLU A 55 0.97 -8.90 2.88
N ILE A 56 0.78 -7.70 2.33
CA ILE A 56 -0.36 -7.41 1.43
C ILE A 56 -0.25 -8.16 0.07
N LEU A 57 0.95 -8.54 -0.34
CA LEU A 57 1.20 -9.25 -1.60
C LEU A 57 1.01 -10.77 -1.51
N GLU A 58 0.96 -11.34 -0.29
CA GLU A 58 0.70 -12.77 -0.04
C GLU A 58 -0.78 -13.15 -0.25
#